data_AF-A0A415KNG5-F1
#
_entry.id   AF-A0A415KNG5-F1
#
_cell.length_a   1.000
_cell.length_b   1.000
_cell.length_c   1.000
_cell.angle_alpha   90.00
_cell.angle_beta   90.00
_cell.angle_gamma   90.00
#
_symmetry.space_group_name_H-M   'P 1'
#
loop_
_entity.id
_entity.type
_entity.pdbx_description
1 polymer ?
#
loop_
_entity_poly.entity_id
_entity_poly.type
_entity_poly.pdbx_seq_one_letter_code
_entity_poly.pdbx_strand_id
1 'polypeptide(L)'
;MGKRVILYLFLLFSLSLQAQSEEKALSTNDSTRIDSTTVTQSSPFKRAIKKFMNFSDFDTLYISPNRYNYALMATHFSNFEYYSVTSEQPQPQKLSFSPNPHNKIGLYFGWRWIFLGWSVDVDDIYRKTNRKNRGTEFDLSLYSSKLGVDIFYRRTGNNYKIHKIRGFSEDIPSNYSEDFSGIKVDIKGLNLYYIFNNRKFSYPAAFSQSTNQRRNAGTFIAGFSISKHHLDFDYTELPVFLQQTMNPGMKVKDIKYTNANISFGYAYNWVFARNCLACLSLTPAIAYKASDVDAETHEGKAWYGKFNLDFLLRAGVVYNNGKYFVGTSFVGKNYNYHRNNFSVDNGFGTLQIYAGFNFNLRKEYRKKK
;
A
#
# COMPACT_ATOMS: atom_id res chain seq x y z
N MET A 1 -11.38 -16.01 12.50
CA MET A 1 -10.64 -16.09 11.21
C MET A 1 -9.18 -15.59 11.26
N GLY A 2 -8.72 -14.85 12.28
CA GLY A 2 -7.35 -14.31 12.33
C GLY A 2 -6.21 -15.31 12.62
N LYS A 3 -6.47 -16.36 13.41
CA LYS A 3 -5.42 -17.34 13.77
C LYS A 3 -4.90 -18.19 12.59
N ARG A 4 -5.74 -18.45 11.58
CA ARG A 4 -5.35 -19.24 10.39
C ARG A 4 -4.48 -18.45 9.42
N VAL A 5 -4.74 -17.17 9.22
CA VAL A 5 -3.94 -16.29 8.33
C VAL A 5 -2.53 -16.08 8.87
N ILE A 6 -2.39 -15.89 10.19
CA ILE A 6 -1.09 -15.80 10.86
C ILE A 6 -0.29 -17.10 10.68
N LEU A 7 -0.95 -18.27 10.73
CA LEU A 7 -0.31 -19.56 10.51
C LEU A 7 0.20 -19.73 9.06
N TYR A 8 -0.56 -19.27 8.06
CA TYR A 8 -0.13 -19.32 6.66
C TYR A 8 0.99 -18.33 6.35
N LEU A 9 0.98 -17.14 6.96
CA LEU A 9 2.09 -16.18 6.90
C LEU A 9 3.35 -16.75 7.58
N PHE A 10 3.21 -17.41 8.74
CA PHE A 10 4.32 -18.09 9.40
C PHE A 10 4.88 -19.25 8.56
N LEU A 11 4.02 -20.03 7.88
CA LEU A 11 4.43 -21.10 6.97
C LEU A 11 5.18 -20.57 5.73
N LEU A 12 4.79 -19.41 5.19
CA LEU A 12 5.51 -18.75 4.10
C LEU A 12 6.87 -18.18 4.56
N PHE A 13 6.94 -17.70 5.81
CA PHE A 13 8.19 -17.21 6.42
C PHE A 13 9.18 -18.34 6.76
N SER A 14 8.73 -19.48 7.28
CA SER A 14 9.62 -20.60 7.62
C SER A 14 10.18 -21.32 6.39
N LEU A 15 9.38 -21.43 5.31
CA LEU A 15 9.83 -22.03 4.06
C LEU A 15 10.87 -21.17 3.31
N SER A 16 10.80 -19.84 3.44
CA SER A 16 11.78 -18.93 2.84
C SER A 16 13.12 -18.89 3.59
N LEU A 17 13.12 -19.14 4.91
CA LEU A 17 14.35 -19.34 5.69
C LEU A 17 15.03 -20.67 5.36
N GLN A 18 14.27 -21.78 5.25
CA GLN A 18 14.84 -23.09 4.94
C GLN A 18 15.42 -23.17 3.51
N ALA A 19 14.85 -22.44 2.54
CA ALA A 19 15.40 -22.36 1.19
C ALA A 19 16.75 -21.61 1.12
N GLN A 20 17.16 -20.88 2.17
CA GLN A 20 18.45 -20.16 2.22
C GLN A 20 19.53 -20.88 3.03
N SER A 21 19.20 -21.89 3.83
CA SER A 21 20.20 -22.60 4.65
C SER A 21 20.94 -23.72 3.92
N GLU A 22 20.57 -24.06 2.69
CA GLU A 22 21.02 -25.28 2.01
C GLU A 22 22.00 -25.01 0.84
N GLU A 23 22.89 -24.03 0.97
CA GLU A 23 23.95 -23.79 -0.03
C GLU A 23 25.32 -23.60 0.64
N LYS A 24 25.93 -24.73 1.03
CA LYS A 24 27.36 -25.10 0.84
C LYS A 24 27.77 -26.23 1.79
N ALA A 25 27.77 -27.45 1.27
CA ALA A 25 28.70 -28.49 1.70
C ALA A 25 29.21 -29.20 0.45
N LEU A 26 30.32 -28.69 -0.10
CA LEU A 26 31.14 -29.43 -1.05
C LEU A 26 32.58 -29.40 -0.53
N SER A 27 33.04 -30.52 -0.01
CA SER A 27 34.45 -30.85 0.18
C SER A 27 34.62 -32.37 0.10
N THR A 28 35.23 -32.78 -1.01
CA THR A 28 36.21 -33.87 -1.22
C THR A 28 36.17 -35.17 -0.42
N ASN A 29 36.05 -36.25 -1.22
CA ASN A 29 36.75 -37.54 -1.20
C ASN A 29 36.50 -38.57 -0.08
N ASP A 30 35.87 -39.67 -0.49
CA ASP A 30 36.45 -41.02 -0.64
C ASP A 30 35.67 -42.17 0.03
N SER A 31 35.73 -43.31 -0.65
CA SER A 31 35.28 -44.66 -0.27
C SER A 31 33.79 -45.01 -0.32
N THR A 32 33.54 -46.02 -1.15
CA THR A 32 32.40 -46.94 -1.24
C THR A 32 31.61 -47.13 0.06
N ARG A 33 30.36 -46.68 0.06
CA ARG A 33 29.29 -47.31 0.83
C ARG A 33 27.99 -47.23 0.04
N ILE A 34 27.51 -48.40 -0.36
CA ILE A 34 26.16 -48.60 -0.86
C ILE A 34 25.25 -48.35 0.33
N ASP A 35 24.66 -47.16 0.42
CA ASP A 35 23.53 -46.90 1.28
C ASP A 35 22.35 -46.44 0.43
N SER A 36 21.34 -47.30 0.43
CA SER A 36 20.04 -47.12 -0.19
C SER A 36 19.29 -45.97 0.46
N THR A 37 19.62 -44.72 0.12
CA THR A 37 18.71 -43.60 0.33
C THR A 37 17.84 -43.45 -0.91
N THR A 38 16.59 -43.88 -0.79
CA THR A 38 15.49 -43.58 -1.69
C THR A 38 15.49 -42.09 -2.02
N VAL A 39 16.01 -41.73 -3.20
CA VAL A 39 15.81 -40.42 -3.80
C VAL A 39 14.31 -40.31 -4.06
N THR A 40 13.59 -39.79 -3.07
CA THR A 40 12.16 -39.57 -3.17
C THR A 40 11.97 -38.49 -4.22
N GLN A 41 11.70 -38.91 -5.46
CA GLN A 41 11.45 -38.00 -6.57
C GLN A 41 10.32 -37.06 -6.13
N SER A 42 10.65 -35.78 -5.94
CA SER A 42 9.67 -34.78 -5.53
C SER A 42 8.50 -34.80 -6.51
N SER A 43 7.27 -34.99 -6.02
CA SER A 43 6.09 -35.04 -6.89
C SER A 43 6.03 -33.82 -7.84
N PRO A 44 5.48 -33.97 -9.06
CA PRO A 44 5.41 -32.88 -10.05
C PRO A 44 4.78 -31.61 -9.47
N PHE A 45 3.82 -31.75 -8.55
CA PHE A 45 3.23 -30.65 -7.80
C PHE A 45 4.24 -29.94 -6.87
N LYS A 46 5.03 -30.67 -6.09
CA LYS A 46 6.09 -30.08 -5.26
C LYS A 46 7.15 -29.37 -6.11
N ARG A 47 7.51 -29.94 -7.27
CA ARG A 47 8.45 -29.31 -8.22
C ARG A 47 7.86 -28.03 -8.83
N ALA A 48 6.57 -28.01 -9.16
CA ALA A 48 5.87 -26.83 -9.65
C ALA A 48 5.80 -25.71 -8.60
N ILE A 49 5.46 -26.05 -7.35
CA ILE A 49 5.48 -25.09 -6.23
C ILE A 49 6.88 -24.54 -6.02
N LYS A 50 7.92 -25.39 -6.00
CA LYS A 50 9.32 -24.95 -5.85
C LYS A 50 9.74 -23.98 -6.97
N LYS A 51 9.35 -24.26 -8.22
CA LYS A 51 9.61 -23.36 -9.36
C LYS A 51 8.84 -22.05 -9.26
N PHE A 52 7.58 -22.09 -8.81
CA PHE A 52 6.77 -20.90 -8.58
C PHE A 52 7.37 -20.02 -7.48
N MET A 53 7.76 -20.61 -6.36
CA MET A 53 8.37 -19.97 -5.18
C MET A 53 9.83 -19.56 -5.38
N ASN A 54 10.44 -19.80 -6.54
CA ASN A 54 11.75 -19.25 -6.83
C ASN A 54 11.63 -17.76 -7.12
N PHE A 55 11.80 -16.95 -6.07
CA PHE A 55 11.70 -15.49 -6.15
C PHE A 55 12.99 -14.81 -6.62
N SER A 56 14.08 -15.57 -6.79
CA SER A 56 15.40 -15.06 -7.15
C SER A 56 15.78 -15.32 -8.63
N ASP A 57 14.91 -15.97 -9.41
CA ASP A 57 15.12 -16.24 -10.84
C ASP A 57 14.79 -15.02 -11.69
N PHE A 58 15.72 -14.07 -11.70
CA PHE A 58 15.65 -12.88 -12.54
C PHE A 58 16.61 -12.97 -13.73
N ASP A 59 16.25 -12.30 -14.82
CA ASP A 59 17.16 -12.06 -15.93
C ASP A 59 18.18 -10.99 -15.53
N THR A 60 19.44 -11.41 -15.35
CA THR A 60 20.53 -10.54 -14.87
C THR A 60 20.94 -9.44 -15.86
N LEU A 61 20.50 -9.54 -17.13
CA LEU A 61 20.63 -8.47 -18.11
C LEU A 61 19.69 -7.31 -17.81
N TYR A 62 18.54 -7.60 -17.18
CA TYR A 62 17.51 -6.62 -16.85
C TYR A 62 17.57 -6.19 -15.38
N ILE A 63 17.90 -7.09 -14.46
CA ILE A 63 17.82 -6.85 -13.01
C ILE A 63 19.13 -7.27 -12.34
N SER A 64 19.71 -6.39 -11.53
CA SER A 64 20.79 -6.76 -10.60
C SER A 64 20.29 -6.92 -9.17
N PRO A 65 20.72 -7.98 -8.45
CA PRO A 65 20.48 -8.08 -7.02
C PRO A 65 21.29 -7.03 -6.24
N ASN A 66 20.79 -6.62 -5.08
CA ASN A 66 21.57 -5.82 -4.14
C ASN A 66 22.72 -6.66 -3.56
N ARG A 67 23.93 -6.10 -3.59
CA ARG A 67 25.18 -6.76 -3.18
C ARG A 67 25.44 -6.72 -1.68
N TYR A 68 24.62 -5.99 -0.94
CA TYR A 68 24.76 -5.73 0.48
C TYR A 68 23.69 -6.49 1.27
N ASN A 69 23.92 -6.65 2.57
CA ASN A 69 22.96 -7.29 3.47
C ASN A 69 22.03 -6.29 4.15
N TYR A 70 22.53 -5.10 4.44
CA TYR A 70 21.82 -4.11 5.24
C TYR A 70 21.69 -2.78 4.51
N ALA A 71 20.65 -2.04 4.84
CA ALA A 71 20.39 -0.69 4.37
C ALA A 71 19.96 0.21 5.53
N LEU A 72 20.34 1.47 5.48
CA LEU A 72 19.77 2.52 6.32
C LEU A 72 19.15 3.58 5.41
N MET A 73 17.94 4.02 5.76
CA MET A 73 17.18 4.97 4.95
C MET A 73 16.49 5.99 5.85
N ALA A 74 16.64 7.26 5.52
CA ALA A 74 15.85 8.35 6.06
C ALA A 74 14.76 8.73 5.05
N THR A 75 13.57 9.04 5.56
CA THR A 75 12.40 9.31 4.73
C THR A 75 11.63 10.53 5.22
N HIS A 76 11.03 11.25 4.29
CA HIS A 76 10.00 12.24 4.53
C HIS A 76 8.72 11.77 3.85
N PHE A 77 7.61 11.71 4.57
CA PHE A 77 6.29 11.40 4.03
C PHE A 77 5.38 12.62 4.08
N SER A 78 4.66 12.87 3.01
CA SER A 78 3.52 13.78 2.97
C SER A 78 2.29 12.97 2.58
N ASN A 79 1.29 12.98 3.47
CA ASN A 79 0.01 12.35 3.23
C ASN A 79 -0.99 13.38 2.69
N PHE A 80 -1.73 12.97 1.67
CA PHE A 80 -2.82 13.71 1.06
C PHE A 80 -4.07 12.87 1.22
N GLU A 81 -5.07 13.38 1.92
CA GLU A 81 -6.37 12.72 2.03
C GLU A 81 -7.47 13.69 1.62
N TYR A 82 -8.44 13.17 0.87
CA TYR A 82 -9.61 13.92 0.45
C TYR A 82 -10.82 13.04 0.60
N TYR A 83 -11.84 13.57 1.26
CA TYR A 83 -13.14 12.93 1.44
C TYR A 83 -14.18 13.89 0.92
N SER A 84 -15.09 13.41 0.07
CA SER A 84 -16.27 14.21 -0.27
C SER A 84 -17.53 13.41 -0.21
N VAL A 85 -18.54 14.01 0.40
CA VAL A 85 -19.90 13.46 0.54
C VAL A 85 -20.81 14.31 -0.34
N THR A 86 -21.52 13.67 -1.26
CA THR A 86 -22.47 14.32 -2.17
C THR A 86 -23.85 13.71 -2.02
N SER A 87 -24.91 14.53 -2.05
CA SER A 87 -26.31 14.11 -2.07
C SER A 87 -27.05 14.86 -3.17
N GLU A 88 -27.73 14.16 -4.07
CA GLU A 88 -28.42 14.79 -5.22
C GLU A 88 -29.85 15.27 -4.91
N GLN A 89 -30.47 14.78 -3.83
CA GLN A 89 -31.84 15.13 -3.43
C GLN A 89 -31.94 15.60 -1.97
N PRO A 90 -32.89 16.49 -1.65
CA PRO A 90 -33.80 17.25 -2.53
C PRO A 90 -33.12 18.37 -3.37
N GLN A 91 -31.94 18.84 -2.97
CA GLN A 91 -31.07 19.69 -3.80
C GLN A 91 -29.64 19.13 -3.79
N PRO A 92 -28.88 19.28 -4.90
CA PRO A 92 -27.49 18.82 -4.95
C PRO A 92 -26.60 19.51 -3.91
N GLN A 93 -26.17 18.74 -2.91
CA GLN A 93 -25.26 19.18 -1.85
C GLN A 93 -23.94 18.43 -1.93
N LYS A 94 -22.82 19.14 -1.74
CA LYS A 94 -21.48 18.55 -1.65
C LYS A 94 -20.71 19.14 -0.47
N LEU A 95 -20.18 18.26 0.36
CA LEU A 95 -19.33 18.61 1.49
C LEU A 95 -17.98 17.91 1.33
N SER A 96 -16.89 18.68 1.31
CA SER A 96 -15.53 18.16 1.16
C SER A 96 -14.70 18.41 2.40
N PHE A 97 -14.02 17.36 2.84
CA PHE A 97 -13.14 17.34 3.99
C PHE A 97 -11.74 16.92 3.57
N SER A 98 -10.73 17.56 4.14
CA SER A 98 -9.37 17.02 4.14
C SER A 98 -8.74 17.24 5.51
N PRO A 99 -7.97 16.27 6.02
CA PRO A 99 -7.14 16.52 7.17
C PRO A 99 -6.09 17.57 6.82
N ASN A 100 -5.59 18.29 7.83
CA ASN A 100 -4.42 19.13 7.63
C ASN A 100 -3.26 18.24 7.13
N PRO A 101 -2.51 18.67 6.09
CA PRO A 101 -1.34 17.92 5.63
C PRO A 101 -0.39 17.72 6.80
N HIS A 102 -0.08 16.47 7.10
CA HIS A 102 0.86 16.12 8.14
C HIS A 102 2.10 15.51 7.48
N ASN A 103 3.25 16.08 7.83
CA ASN A 103 4.54 15.66 7.32
C ASN A 103 5.20 14.76 8.36
N LYS A 104 5.67 13.58 7.95
CA LYS A 104 6.38 12.64 8.84
C LYS A 104 7.83 12.51 8.41
N ILE A 105 8.72 12.43 9.38
CA ILE A 105 10.11 12.02 9.15
C ILE A 105 10.29 10.62 9.73
N GLY A 106 10.96 9.74 8.98
CA GLY A 106 11.15 8.36 9.38
C GLY A 106 12.58 7.86 9.18
N LEU A 107 12.93 6.87 9.99
CA LEU A 107 14.17 6.12 9.91
C LEU A 107 13.85 4.64 9.70
N TYR A 108 14.50 4.05 8.71
CA TYR A 108 14.27 2.69 8.25
C TYR A 108 15.58 1.91 8.25
N PHE A 109 15.50 0.70 8.76
CA PHE A 109 16.53 -0.31 8.67
C PHE A 109 16.08 -1.41 7.70
N GLY A 110 16.87 -1.61 6.65
CA GLY A 110 16.68 -2.68 5.68
C GLY A 110 17.55 -3.88 5.99
N TRP A 111 16.97 -5.08 5.96
CA TRP A 111 17.67 -6.34 5.88
C TRP A 111 17.26 -7.08 4.61
N ARG A 112 18.16 -7.08 3.63
CA ARG A 112 17.97 -7.67 2.29
C ARG A 112 16.72 -7.12 1.58
N TRP A 113 15.61 -7.87 1.62
CA TRP A 113 14.35 -7.55 0.94
C TRP A 113 13.28 -7.02 1.92
N ILE A 114 13.61 -6.91 3.21
CA ILE A 114 12.72 -6.41 4.26
C ILE A 114 13.22 -5.03 4.69
N PHE A 115 12.31 -4.06 4.79
CA PHE A 115 12.57 -2.76 5.43
C PHE A 115 11.61 -2.56 6.59
N LEU A 116 12.16 -2.25 7.76
CA LEU A 116 11.39 -1.89 8.94
C LEU A 116 11.77 -0.47 9.32
N GLY A 117 10.79 0.40 9.49
CA GLY A 117 11.06 1.76 9.92
C GLY A 117 9.97 2.34 10.78
N TRP A 118 10.35 3.41 11.46
CA TRP A 118 9.49 4.18 12.33
C TRP A 118 9.50 5.62 11.86
N SER A 119 8.33 6.24 11.84
CA SER A 119 8.15 7.63 11.45
C SER A 119 7.36 8.40 12.51
N VAL A 120 7.65 9.69 12.59
CA VAL A 120 7.06 10.64 13.55
C VAL A 120 6.62 11.88 12.81
N ASP A 121 5.47 12.43 13.19
CA ASP A 121 4.97 13.70 12.64
C ASP A 121 5.89 14.85 13.07
N VAL A 122 6.23 15.74 12.12
CA VAL A 122 7.15 16.87 12.36
C VAL A 122 6.57 17.86 13.36
N ASP A 123 5.25 18.08 13.31
CA ASP A 123 4.54 18.95 14.24
C ASP A 123 4.63 18.48 15.70
N ASP A 124 4.71 17.16 15.92
CA ASP A 124 4.90 16.59 17.25
C ASP A 124 6.29 16.90 17.83
N ILE A 125 7.31 16.99 16.98
CA ILE A 125 8.67 17.34 17.37
C ILE A 125 8.74 18.85 17.68
N TYR A 126 8.13 19.68 16.84
CA TYR A 126 8.27 21.13 16.93
C TYR A 126 7.35 21.77 17.99
N ARG A 127 6.10 21.30 18.12
CA ARG A 127 5.05 22.04 18.85
C ARG A 127 4.76 21.56 20.28
N LYS A 128 5.40 20.47 20.77
CA LYS A 128 5.13 19.84 22.08
C LYS A 128 3.63 19.73 22.42
N THR A 129 2.75 19.60 21.43
CA THR A 129 1.31 19.63 21.63
C THR A 129 0.80 18.34 22.25
N ASN A 130 -0.25 18.47 23.07
CA ASN A 130 -0.86 17.38 23.83
C ASN A 130 -1.17 16.15 22.96
N ARG A 131 -0.70 14.98 23.39
CA ARG A 131 -0.72 13.66 22.73
C ARG A 131 -2.11 13.07 22.37
N LYS A 132 -3.22 13.79 22.54
CA LYS A 132 -4.57 13.19 22.61
C LYS A 132 -5.24 12.85 21.27
N ASN A 133 -4.78 13.38 20.13
CA ASN A 133 -5.49 13.26 18.83
C ASN A 133 -4.63 12.66 17.70
N ARG A 134 -3.71 11.72 17.98
CA ARG A 134 -2.83 11.15 16.95
C ARG A 134 -3.55 10.05 16.15
N GLY A 135 -3.45 10.16 14.83
CA GLY A 135 -3.72 9.02 13.94
C GLY A 135 -2.60 7.99 14.05
N THR A 136 -2.93 6.72 13.85
CA THR A 136 -1.96 5.61 13.84
C THR A 136 -1.93 5.01 12.44
N GLU A 137 -0.75 4.92 11.85
CA GLU A 137 -0.52 4.28 10.55
C GLU A 137 0.48 3.14 10.70
N PHE A 138 0.15 2.00 10.13
CA PHE A 138 1.04 0.86 9.97
C PHE A 138 0.93 0.36 8.53
N ASP A 139 2.05 0.37 7.82
CA ASP A 139 2.13 -0.10 6.44
C ASP A 139 3.30 -1.07 6.32
N LEU A 140 3.00 -2.30 5.88
CA LEU A 140 3.96 -3.34 5.58
C LEU A 140 3.80 -3.75 4.11
N SER A 141 4.77 -3.41 3.28
CA SER A 141 4.79 -3.77 1.87
C SER A 141 5.95 -4.72 1.57
N LEU A 142 5.64 -5.93 1.14
CA LEU A 142 6.58 -6.94 0.70
C LEU A 142 6.57 -7.00 -0.83
N TYR A 143 7.65 -6.52 -1.43
CA TYR A 143 7.86 -6.58 -2.88
C TYR A 143 8.78 -7.77 -3.21
N SER A 144 8.22 -8.86 -3.73
CA SER A 144 9.02 -9.92 -4.36
C SER A 144 9.06 -9.76 -5.88
N SER A 145 9.75 -10.67 -6.56
CA SER A 145 9.80 -10.72 -8.03
C SER A 145 8.45 -10.99 -8.68
N LYS A 146 7.70 -11.92 -8.09
CA LYS A 146 6.48 -12.50 -8.66
C LYS A 146 5.23 -12.03 -7.95
N LEU A 147 5.30 -11.97 -6.62
CA LEU A 147 4.17 -11.64 -5.76
C LEU A 147 4.49 -10.42 -4.90
N GLY A 148 3.54 -9.53 -4.75
CA GLY A 148 3.62 -8.48 -3.77
C GLY A 148 2.45 -8.54 -2.80
N VAL A 149 2.72 -8.14 -1.57
CA VAL A 149 1.76 -8.12 -0.47
C VAL A 149 1.87 -6.78 0.22
N ASP A 150 0.77 -6.05 0.32
CA ASP A 150 0.69 -4.84 1.15
C ASP A 150 -0.33 -5.07 2.26
N ILE A 151 0.09 -4.94 3.51
CA ILE A 151 -0.77 -4.93 4.69
C ILE A 151 -0.78 -3.51 5.21
N PHE A 152 -1.96 -2.93 5.32
CA PHE A 152 -2.10 -1.54 5.77
C PHE A 152 -3.16 -1.43 6.85
N TYR A 153 -2.85 -0.62 7.86
CA TYR A 153 -3.75 -0.19 8.90
C TYR A 153 -3.59 1.33 9.05
N ARG A 154 -4.69 2.06 8.93
CA ARG A 154 -4.72 3.50 9.08
C ARG A 154 -5.88 3.87 9.97
N ARG A 155 -5.59 4.64 11.00
CA ARG A 155 -6.56 5.31 11.85
C ARG A 155 -6.28 6.81 11.77
N THR A 156 -7.18 7.58 11.19
CA THR A 156 -6.98 9.04 11.09
C THR A 156 -7.40 9.73 12.40
N GLY A 157 -6.70 10.79 12.78
CA GLY A 157 -6.99 11.61 13.97
C GLY A 157 -8.12 12.62 13.74
N ASN A 158 -8.46 13.40 14.75
CA ASN A 158 -9.66 14.28 14.76
C ASN A 158 -9.42 15.70 14.19
N ASN A 159 -8.50 15.86 13.24
CA ASN A 159 -8.07 17.19 12.77
C ASN A 159 -8.43 17.40 11.29
N TYR A 160 -9.71 17.30 10.96
CA TYR A 160 -10.22 17.58 9.63
C TYR A 160 -10.57 19.06 9.49
N LYS A 161 -10.57 19.53 8.25
CA LYS A 161 -11.11 20.83 7.89
C LYS A 161 -12.13 20.66 6.79
N ILE A 162 -13.22 21.41 6.91
CA ILE A 162 -14.19 21.60 5.84
C ILE A 162 -13.59 22.64 4.91
N HIS A 163 -13.50 22.37 3.61
CA HIS A 163 -12.86 23.30 2.66
C HIS A 163 -13.72 23.63 1.44
N LYS A 164 -14.77 22.85 1.17
CA LYS A 164 -15.62 23.08 0.01
C LYS A 164 -17.04 22.64 0.32
N ILE A 165 -17.92 23.62 0.30
CA ILE A 165 -19.36 23.48 0.55
C ILE A 165 -20.08 23.95 -0.70
N ARG A 166 -21.00 23.14 -1.23
CA ARG A 166 -21.88 23.51 -2.36
C ARG A 166 -23.30 23.04 -2.08
N GLY A 167 -24.29 23.85 -2.45
CA GLY A 167 -25.72 23.52 -2.25
C GLY A 167 -26.24 23.76 -0.84
N PHE A 168 -25.47 24.45 -0.01
CA PHE A 168 -25.88 25.00 1.29
C PHE A 168 -26.14 26.50 1.12
N SER A 169 -26.75 27.18 2.11
CA SER A 169 -27.31 28.55 1.93
C SER A 169 -26.34 29.55 1.28
N GLU A 170 -26.89 30.56 0.58
CA GLU A 170 -26.14 31.53 -0.26
C GLU A 170 -25.15 32.42 0.51
N ASP A 171 -25.19 32.40 1.85
CA ASP A 171 -24.38 33.26 2.72
C ASP A 171 -22.98 32.69 3.06
N ILE A 172 -22.60 31.54 2.49
CA ILE A 172 -21.33 30.89 2.79
C ILE A 172 -20.21 31.49 1.90
N PRO A 173 -19.14 32.06 2.50
CA PRO A 173 -18.00 32.56 1.73
C PRO A 173 -17.39 31.49 0.84
N SER A 174 -16.98 31.86 -0.38
CA SER A 174 -16.35 30.92 -1.33
C SER A 174 -15.04 30.30 -0.83
N ASN A 175 -14.41 30.90 0.19
CA ASN A 175 -13.18 30.48 0.87
C ASN A 175 -13.43 29.89 2.27
N TYR A 176 -14.64 29.43 2.56
CA TYR A 176 -15.00 28.88 3.86
C TYR A 176 -14.07 27.71 4.26
N SER A 177 -13.44 27.85 5.44
CA SER A 177 -12.66 26.78 6.05
C SER A 177 -12.83 26.79 7.56
N GLU A 178 -13.34 25.69 8.11
CA GLU A 178 -13.49 25.50 9.54
C GLU A 178 -12.92 24.14 9.98
N ASP A 179 -12.36 24.12 11.18
CA ASP A 179 -11.88 22.89 11.83
C ASP A 179 -13.08 22.01 12.21
N PHE A 180 -12.95 20.71 11.96
CA PHE A 180 -13.98 19.72 12.22
C PHE A 180 -13.37 18.44 12.79
N SER A 181 -13.85 18.03 13.96
CA SER A 181 -13.35 16.87 14.70
C SER A 181 -14.26 15.64 14.65
N GLY A 182 -15.43 15.76 14.03
CA GLY A 182 -16.47 14.74 14.01
C GLY A 182 -16.24 13.58 13.04
N ILE A 183 -15.06 13.49 12.41
CA ILE A 183 -14.70 12.36 11.53
C ILE A 183 -13.63 11.51 12.18
N LYS A 184 -13.91 10.21 12.29
CA LYS A 184 -12.89 9.19 12.59
C LYS A 184 -12.95 8.10 11.53
N VAL A 185 -11.78 7.75 11.02
CA VAL A 185 -11.65 6.75 9.96
C VAL A 185 -10.70 5.67 10.41
N ASP A 186 -11.16 4.41 10.41
CA ASP A 186 -10.36 3.20 10.63
C ASP A 186 -10.41 2.33 9.38
N ILE A 187 -9.26 2.09 8.78
CA ILE A 187 -9.11 1.30 7.57
C ILE A 187 -8.07 0.22 7.85
N LYS A 188 -8.44 -1.01 7.57
CA LYS A 188 -7.51 -2.14 7.56
C LYS A 188 -7.67 -2.92 6.28
N GLY A 189 -6.56 -3.27 5.65
CA GLY A 189 -6.62 -4.01 4.41
C GLY A 189 -5.38 -4.81 4.09
N LEU A 190 -5.58 -5.68 3.11
CA LEU A 190 -4.59 -6.55 2.52
C LEU A 190 -4.73 -6.42 1.00
N ASN A 191 -3.63 -6.13 0.32
CA ASN A 191 -3.51 -6.13 -1.13
C ASN A 191 -2.52 -7.20 -1.55
N LEU A 192 -2.91 -8.05 -2.48
CA LEU A 192 -2.10 -9.12 -3.07
C LEU A 192 -2.01 -8.88 -4.57
N TYR A 193 -0.82 -8.91 -5.15
CA TYR A 193 -0.67 -8.74 -6.60
C TYR A 193 0.41 -9.63 -7.18
N TYR A 194 0.19 -10.06 -8.42
CA TYR A 194 1.09 -10.88 -9.22
C TYR A 194 1.67 -10.08 -10.38
N ILE A 195 2.96 -10.27 -10.62
CA ILE A 195 3.76 -9.60 -11.63
C ILE A 195 4.06 -10.63 -12.74
N PHE A 196 3.48 -10.42 -13.93
CA PHE A 196 3.60 -11.38 -15.03
C PHE A 196 5.02 -11.46 -15.61
N ASN A 197 5.65 -10.31 -15.88
CA ASN A 197 7.02 -10.24 -16.42
C ASN A 197 8.08 -10.16 -15.31
N ASN A 198 7.94 -11.01 -14.28
CA ASN A 198 8.75 -11.00 -13.06
C ASN A 198 10.25 -11.23 -13.25
N ARG A 199 10.69 -11.79 -14.39
CA ARG A 199 12.11 -12.01 -14.68
C ARG A 199 12.80 -10.75 -15.17
N LYS A 200 12.08 -9.85 -15.85
CA LYS A 200 12.65 -8.63 -16.47
C LYS A 200 12.22 -7.35 -15.78
N PHE A 201 11.03 -7.32 -15.19
CA PHE A 201 10.51 -6.18 -14.45
C PHE A 201 10.75 -6.33 -12.95
N SER A 202 11.19 -5.26 -12.29
CA SER A 202 11.43 -5.23 -10.86
C SER A 202 10.70 -4.09 -10.16
N TYR A 203 9.61 -4.40 -9.47
CA TYR A 203 8.99 -3.48 -8.50
C TYR A 203 9.93 -3.09 -7.35
N PRO A 204 10.69 -4.05 -6.75
CA PRO A 204 11.61 -3.72 -5.67
C PRO A 204 12.64 -2.66 -6.05
N ALA A 205 13.02 -2.54 -7.32
CA ALA A 205 13.97 -1.54 -7.76
C ALA A 205 13.48 -0.09 -7.56
N ALA A 206 12.18 0.16 -7.73
CA ALA A 206 11.60 1.48 -7.63
C ALA A 206 11.13 1.84 -6.20
N PHE A 207 10.68 0.86 -5.41
CA PHE A 207 10.00 1.12 -4.13
C PHE A 207 10.69 0.55 -2.87
N SER A 208 11.64 -0.39 -3.00
CA SER A 208 12.36 -0.95 -1.82
C SER A 208 13.88 -1.00 -1.96
N GLN A 209 14.44 -0.68 -3.13
CA GLN A 209 15.89 -0.58 -3.39
C GLN A 209 16.66 -1.88 -3.09
N SER A 210 15.96 -3.02 -3.03
CA SER A 210 16.56 -4.35 -2.82
C SER A 210 17.07 -5.01 -4.11
N THR A 211 16.73 -4.42 -5.26
CA THR A 211 17.24 -4.74 -6.60
C THR A 211 17.50 -3.46 -7.38
N ASN A 212 18.22 -3.56 -8.49
CA ASN A 212 18.44 -2.46 -9.43
C ASN A 212 17.99 -2.87 -10.85
N GLN A 213 17.07 -2.12 -11.44
CA GLN A 213 16.70 -2.26 -12.84
C GLN A 213 17.80 -1.70 -13.73
N ARG A 214 18.24 -2.48 -14.71
CA ARG A 214 19.31 -2.13 -15.66
C ARG A 214 18.81 -1.76 -17.05
N ARG A 215 17.64 -2.26 -17.44
CA ARG A 215 17.03 -2.06 -18.76
C ARG A 215 15.55 -1.78 -18.62
N ASN A 216 14.96 -1.13 -19.62
CA ASN A 216 13.53 -0.89 -19.64
C ASN A 216 12.75 -2.20 -19.65
N ALA A 217 11.68 -2.26 -18.87
CA ALA A 217 10.79 -3.42 -18.84
C ALA A 217 9.39 -2.99 -18.45
N GLY A 218 8.39 -3.58 -19.11
CA GLY A 218 6.99 -3.45 -18.72
C GLY A 218 6.41 -4.78 -18.26
N THR A 219 5.31 -4.72 -17.54
CA THR A 219 4.59 -5.91 -17.05
C THR A 219 3.11 -5.62 -16.88
N PHE A 220 2.28 -6.63 -17.12
CA PHE A 220 0.94 -6.65 -16.55
C PHE A 220 1.02 -6.99 -15.05
N ILE A 221 0.03 -6.51 -14.31
CA ILE A 221 -0.17 -6.78 -12.89
C ILE A 221 -1.61 -7.19 -12.71
N ALA A 222 -1.84 -8.32 -12.04
CA ALA A 222 -3.17 -8.70 -11.56
C ALA A 222 -3.14 -8.71 -10.05
N GLY A 223 -4.18 -8.22 -9.40
CA GLY A 223 -4.22 -8.20 -7.94
C GLY A 223 -5.62 -8.36 -7.38
N PHE A 224 -5.66 -8.66 -6.09
CA PHE A 224 -6.84 -8.76 -5.28
C PHE A 224 -6.61 -7.98 -3.99
N SER A 225 -7.53 -7.11 -3.62
CA SER A 225 -7.49 -6.40 -2.35
C SER A 225 -8.75 -6.65 -1.56
N ILE A 226 -8.60 -6.84 -0.25
CA ILE A 226 -9.70 -6.83 0.70
C ILE A 226 -9.41 -5.81 1.79
N SER A 227 -10.39 -4.97 2.11
CA SER A 227 -10.25 -3.97 3.16
C SER A 227 -11.57 -3.80 3.91
N LYS A 228 -11.46 -3.49 5.20
CA LYS A 228 -12.58 -3.10 6.05
C LYS A 228 -12.41 -1.63 6.38
N HIS A 229 -13.48 -0.90 6.22
CA HIS A 229 -13.56 0.53 6.46
C HIS A 229 -14.62 0.77 7.52
N HIS A 230 -14.27 1.55 8.52
CA HIS A 230 -15.17 2.08 9.51
C HIS A 230 -14.99 3.59 9.53
N LEU A 231 -16.04 4.29 9.14
CA LEU A 231 -16.12 5.74 9.18
C LEU A 231 -17.20 6.13 10.17
N ASP A 232 -16.79 6.85 11.20
CA ASP A 232 -17.66 7.45 12.21
C ASP A 232 -17.76 8.95 11.89
N PHE A 233 -18.97 9.42 11.61
CA PHE A 233 -19.30 10.77 11.21
C PHE A 233 -20.32 11.37 12.16
N ASP A 234 -19.85 12.15 13.12
CA ASP A 234 -20.72 12.90 14.01
C ASP A 234 -21.14 14.22 13.38
N TYR A 235 -22.26 14.20 12.67
CA TYR A 235 -22.83 15.39 12.06
C TYR A 235 -23.27 16.45 13.08
N THR A 236 -23.38 16.11 14.37
CA THR A 236 -23.76 17.09 15.41
C THR A 236 -22.61 18.03 15.78
N GLU A 237 -21.38 17.66 15.44
CA GLU A 237 -20.20 18.54 15.55
C GLU A 237 -20.09 19.52 14.37
N LEU A 238 -20.94 19.42 13.34
CA LEU A 238 -20.96 20.39 12.26
C LEU A 238 -21.52 21.74 12.75
N PRO A 239 -21.15 22.86 12.12
CA PRO A 239 -21.80 24.14 12.35
C PRO A 239 -23.32 24.07 12.20
N VAL A 240 -24.05 24.76 13.09
CA VAL A 240 -25.52 24.68 13.21
C VAL A 240 -26.23 24.94 11.89
N PHE A 241 -25.73 25.89 11.08
CA PHE A 241 -26.31 26.23 9.79
C PHE A 241 -26.21 25.08 8.76
N LEU A 242 -25.13 24.27 8.81
CA LEU A 242 -25.00 23.07 7.99
C LEU A 242 -25.93 21.97 8.49
N GLN A 243 -26.06 21.78 9.81
CA GLN A 243 -26.95 20.75 10.37
C GLN A 243 -28.43 20.93 9.96
N GLN A 244 -28.88 22.18 9.94
CA GLN A 244 -30.27 22.55 9.63
C GLN A 244 -30.61 22.36 8.15
N THR A 245 -29.66 22.64 7.26
CA THR A 245 -29.86 22.60 5.80
C THR A 245 -29.38 21.30 5.14
N MET A 246 -28.73 20.41 5.90
CA MET A 246 -28.18 19.16 5.39
C MET A 246 -29.26 18.13 5.06
N ASN A 247 -29.15 17.56 3.86
CA ASN A 247 -30.03 16.51 3.37
C ASN A 247 -30.08 15.30 4.34
N PRO A 248 -31.25 14.67 4.56
CA PRO A 248 -31.39 13.53 5.47
C PRO A 248 -30.46 12.36 5.14
N GLY A 249 -30.21 12.11 3.85
CA GLY A 249 -29.30 11.05 3.39
C GLY A 249 -27.82 11.26 3.75
N MET A 250 -27.43 12.46 4.16
CA MET A 250 -26.07 12.77 4.65
C MET A 250 -25.93 12.60 6.17
N LYS A 251 -27.04 12.40 6.92
CA LYS A 251 -27.06 12.25 8.38
C LYS A 251 -26.73 10.80 8.82
N VAL A 252 -25.65 10.23 8.29
CA VAL A 252 -25.23 8.86 8.58
C VAL A 252 -24.11 8.86 9.62
N LYS A 253 -24.35 8.27 10.80
CA LYS A 253 -23.37 8.26 11.90
C LYS A 253 -22.26 7.23 11.76
N ASP A 254 -22.61 5.98 11.47
CA ASP A 254 -21.64 4.87 11.42
C ASP A 254 -21.74 4.18 10.07
N ILE A 255 -20.66 4.23 9.30
CA ILE A 255 -20.56 3.58 7.99
C ILE A 255 -19.50 2.50 8.10
N LYS A 256 -19.94 1.24 8.10
CA LYS A 256 -19.08 0.06 8.06
C LYS A 256 -19.26 -0.68 6.76
N TYR A 257 -18.18 -0.84 6.01
CA TYR A 257 -18.19 -1.63 4.80
C TYR A 257 -16.91 -2.44 4.60
N THR A 258 -17.07 -3.60 3.97
CA THR A 258 -15.98 -4.40 3.45
C THR A 258 -15.88 -4.13 1.95
N ASN A 259 -14.70 -3.73 1.49
CA ASN A 259 -14.37 -3.55 0.08
C ASN A 259 -13.49 -4.70 -0.38
N ALA A 260 -13.97 -5.50 -1.32
CA ALA A 260 -13.21 -6.54 -1.99
C ALA A 260 -13.07 -6.16 -3.47
N ASN A 261 -11.85 -6.05 -3.99
CA ASN A 261 -11.62 -5.67 -5.37
C ASN A 261 -10.67 -6.62 -6.09
N ILE A 262 -10.87 -6.73 -7.39
CA ILE A 262 -9.97 -7.40 -8.33
C ILE A 262 -9.44 -6.32 -9.27
N SER A 263 -8.14 -6.34 -9.50
CA SER A 263 -7.42 -5.31 -10.22
C SER A 263 -6.59 -5.92 -11.35
N PHE A 264 -6.54 -5.22 -12.48
CA PHE A 264 -5.69 -5.59 -13.59
C PHE A 264 -5.11 -4.33 -14.22
N GLY A 265 -3.80 -4.24 -14.25
CA GLY A 265 -3.08 -3.03 -14.60
C GLY A 265 -1.79 -3.29 -15.34
N TYR A 266 -1.08 -2.20 -15.59
CA TYR A 266 0.22 -2.22 -16.24
C TYR A 266 1.22 -1.42 -15.43
N ALA A 267 2.48 -1.86 -15.45
CA ALA A 267 3.60 -1.11 -14.91
C ALA A 267 4.75 -1.08 -15.91
N TYR A 268 5.47 0.04 -15.90
CA TYR A 268 6.63 0.26 -16.74
C TYR A 268 7.78 0.85 -15.93
N ASN A 269 8.95 0.24 -16.09
CA ASN A 269 10.22 0.71 -15.58
C ASN A 269 11.03 1.29 -16.74
N TRP A 270 11.34 2.59 -16.65
CA TRP A 270 12.16 3.34 -17.59
C TRP A 270 13.51 3.68 -16.97
N VAL A 271 14.57 3.03 -17.46
CA VAL A 271 15.96 3.33 -17.12
C VAL A 271 16.46 4.39 -18.11
N PHE A 272 16.28 5.66 -17.74
CA PHE A 272 16.58 6.80 -18.62
C PHE A 272 18.03 7.26 -18.54
N ALA A 273 18.73 6.94 -17.45
CA ALA A 273 20.15 7.24 -17.29
C ALA A 273 20.82 6.16 -16.43
N ARG A 274 22.16 6.16 -16.39
CA ARG A 274 22.92 5.19 -15.59
C ARG A 274 22.51 5.30 -14.12
N ASN A 275 22.03 4.20 -13.55
CA ASN A 275 21.53 4.08 -12.18
C ASN A 275 20.25 4.86 -11.87
N CYS A 276 19.63 5.50 -12.87
CA CYS A 276 18.36 6.22 -12.70
C CYS A 276 17.21 5.40 -13.26
N LEU A 277 16.15 5.25 -12.46
CA LEU A 277 14.95 4.52 -12.81
C LEU A 277 13.73 5.38 -12.52
N ALA A 278 12.84 5.53 -13.51
CA ALA A 278 11.48 5.98 -13.32
C ALA A 278 10.53 4.77 -13.44
N CYS A 279 9.57 4.66 -12.53
CA CYS A 279 8.54 3.63 -12.53
C CYS A 279 7.18 4.31 -12.55
N LEU A 280 6.29 3.81 -13.41
CA LEU A 280 4.88 4.18 -13.42
C LEU A 280 4.05 2.90 -13.49
N SER A 281 3.09 2.77 -12.58
CA SER A 281 2.10 1.70 -12.58
C SER A 281 0.72 2.25 -12.35
N LEU A 282 -0.20 1.84 -13.22
CA LEU A 282 -1.61 2.14 -13.10
C LEU A 282 -2.38 0.82 -13.04
N THR A 283 -3.15 0.64 -11.97
CA THR A 283 -3.94 -0.56 -11.74
C THR A 283 -5.39 -0.16 -11.45
N PRO A 284 -6.26 -0.12 -12.47
CA PRO A 284 -7.70 -0.02 -12.24
C PRO A 284 -8.20 -1.31 -11.55
N ALA A 285 -9.23 -1.15 -10.73
CA ALA A 285 -9.82 -2.24 -9.98
C ALA A 285 -11.35 -2.15 -9.97
N ILE A 286 -11.98 -3.29 -10.16
CA ILE A 286 -13.43 -3.43 -9.97
C ILE A 286 -13.65 -3.88 -8.54
N ALA A 287 -14.38 -3.06 -7.79
CA ALA A 287 -14.55 -3.17 -6.36
C ALA A 287 -16.00 -3.52 -6.01
N TYR A 288 -16.20 -4.59 -5.26
CA TYR A 288 -17.48 -4.96 -4.66
C TYR A 288 -17.50 -4.54 -3.18
N LYS A 289 -18.49 -3.71 -2.83
CA LYS A 289 -18.65 -3.19 -1.47
C LYS A 289 -19.85 -3.83 -0.79
N ALA A 290 -19.59 -4.54 0.30
CA ALA A 290 -20.61 -5.10 1.20
C ALA A 290 -20.67 -4.23 2.46
N SER A 291 -21.82 -3.59 2.71
CA SER A 291 -22.10 -2.81 3.94
C SER A 291 -22.71 -3.72 5.00
N ASP A 292 -22.32 -3.57 6.27
CA ASP A 292 -23.00 -4.22 7.41
C ASP A 292 -24.23 -3.42 7.87
N VAL A 293 -24.42 -2.19 7.37
CA VAL A 293 -25.59 -1.35 7.64
C VAL A 293 -26.66 -1.61 6.58
N ASP A 294 -27.25 -2.80 6.64
CA ASP A 294 -28.59 -3.07 6.11
C ASP A 294 -29.63 -2.66 7.19
N ALA A 295 -29.55 -1.40 7.66
CA ALA A 295 -30.51 -0.86 8.62
C ALA A 295 -31.52 0.06 7.90
N GLU A 296 -32.77 -0.42 7.91
CA GLU A 296 -33.99 0.41 8.08
C GLU A 296 -34.47 1.32 6.95
N THR A 297 -34.29 0.95 5.68
CA THR A 297 -35.18 1.48 4.62
C THR A 297 -35.60 0.35 3.68
N HIS A 298 -36.92 0.13 3.59
CA HIS A 298 -37.59 -0.77 2.64
C HIS A 298 -37.41 -0.30 1.18
N GLU A 299 -36.18 -0.16 0.70
CA GLU A 299 -35.90 0.14 -0.71
C GLU A 299 -35.09 -1.00 -1.34
N GLY A 300 -35.57 -1.46 -2.50
CA GLY A 300 -35.19 -2.70 -3.15
C GLY A 300 -33.68 -2.92 -3.28
N LYS A 301 -33.25 -4.15 -3.02
CA LYS A 301 -31.87 -4.66 -3.16
C LYS A 301 -31.39 -4.59 -4.62
N ALA A 302 -31.01 -3.41 -5.09
CA ALA A 302 -30.34 -3.26 -6.37
C ALA A 302 -28.87 -3.66 -6.25
N TRP A 303 -28.53 -4.84 -6.76
CA TRP A 303 -27.16 -5.40 -6.71
C TRP A 303 -26.13 -4.61 -7.56
N TYR A 304 -26.61 -3.86 -8.55
CA TYR A 304 -25.78 -3.07 -9.47
C TYR A 304 -25.08 -1.87 -8.81
N GLY A 305 -25.62 -1.31 -7.73
CA GLY A 305 -25.02 -0.18 -6.99
C GLY A 305 -23.84 -0.55 -6.08
N LYS A 306 -23.40 -1.82 -6.09
CA LYS A 306 -22.31 -2.31 -5.21
C LYS A 306 -20.95 -2.37 -5.90
N PHE A 307 -20.91 -2.17 -7.22
CA PHE A 307 -19.68 -2.18 -8.01
C PHE A 307 -19.17 -0.77 -8.22
N ASN A 308 -17.89 -0.55 -7.91
CA ASN A 308 -17.21 0.73 -8.13
C ASN A 308 -15.88 0.52 -8.86
N LEU A 309 -15.43 1.56 -9.54
CA LEU A 309 -14.12 1.60 -10.17
C LEU A 309 -13.15 2.31 -9.23
N ASP A 310 -12.25 1.53 -8.65
CA ASP A 310 -11.15 2.02 -7.82
C ASP A 310 -9.88 2.11 -8.69
N PHE A 311 -8.95 3.00 -8.33
CA PHE A 311 -7.67 3.12 -9.01
C PHE A 311 -6.51 3.07 -8.01
N LEU A 312 -5.46 2.34 -8.37
CA LEU A 312 -4.18 2.34 -7.69
C LEU A 312 -3.09 2.85 -8.64
N LEU A 313 -2.55 4.02 -8.33
CA LEU A 313 -1.43 4.64 -9.01
C LEU A 313 -0.18 4.48 -8.16
N ARG A 314 0.90 3.98 -8.76
CA ARG A 314 2.24 3.99 -8.16
C ARG A 314 3.20 4.65 -9.11
N ALA A 315 3.90 5.66 -8.65
CA ALA A 315 4.96 6.30 -9.41
C ALA A 315 6.21 6.41 -8.54
N GLY A 316 7.39 6.38 -9.14
CA GLY A 316 8.61 6.60 -8.40
C GLY A 316 9.78 6.91 -9.31
N VAL A 317 10.70 7.73 -8.81
CA VAL A 317 11.97 8.02 -9.47
C VAL A 317 13.07 7.79 -8.45
N VAL A 318 14.06 6.99 -8.83
CA VAL A 318 15.15 6.61 -7.94
C VAL A 318 16.48 6.63 -8.68
N TYR A 319 17.47 7.20 -8.03
CA TYR A 319 18.88 6.99 -8.33
C TYR A 319 19.42 5.93 -7.36
N ASN A 320 19.99 4.83 -7.88
CA ASN A 320 20.57 3.77 -7.06
C ASN A 320 21.82 3.19 -7.71
N ASN A 321 22.99 3.52 -7.17
CA ASN A 321 24.28 2.99 -7.65
C ASN A 321 24.69 1.67 -6.96
N GLY A 322 23.79 1.07 -6.18
CA GLY A 322 23.99 -0.14 -5.40
C GLY A 322 24.48 0.13 -3.98
N LYS A 323 25.31 1.15 -3.75
CA LYS A 323 25.77 1.55 -2.40
C LYS A 323 24.93 2.67 -1.81
N TYR A 324 24.58 3.66 -2.61
CA TYR A 324 23.78 4.81 -2.22
C TYR A 324 22.53 4.87 -3.08
N PHE A 325 21.43 5.28 -2.47
CA PHE A 325 20.18 5.48 -3.16
C PHE A 325 19.47 6.73 -2.66
N VAL A 326 18.81 7.43 -3.58
CA VAL A 326 17.96 8.58 -3.29
C VAL A 326 16.81 8.56 -4.28
N GLY A 327 15.61 8.87 -3.82
CA GLY A 327 14.46 8.84 -4.68
C GLY A 327 13.22 9.44 -4.07
N THR A 328 12.19 9.47 -4.88
CA THR A 328 10.83 9.83 -4.48
C THR A 328 9.88 8.75 -4.99
N SER A 329 8.85 8.44 -4.21
CA SER A 329 7.77 7.54 -4.61
C SER A 329 6.42 8.13 -4.23
N PHE A 330 5.40 7.82 -5.00
CA PHE A 330 4.02 8.22 -4.77
C PHE A 330 3.13 6.99 -4.92
N VAL A 331 2.27 6.78 -3.93
CA VAL A 331 1.22 5.76 -3.98
C VAL A 331 -0.11 6.46 -3.77
N GLY A 332 -0.93 6.48 -4.82
CA GLY A 332 -2.28 7.04 -4.82
C GLY A 332 -3.31 5.94 -4.91
N LYS A 333 -4.32 6.00 -4.04
CA LYS A 333 -5.50 5.15 -4.06
C LYS A 333 -6.74 6.03 -4.12
N ASN A 334 -7.66 5.68 -4.99
CA ASN A 334 -8.97 6.31 -5.03
C ASN A 334 -10.03 5.23 -4.83
N TYR A 335 -10.93 5.49 -3.88
CA TYR A 335 -12.06 4.66 -3.53
C TYR A 335 -13.33 5.47 -3.76
N ASN A 336 -14.07 5.15 -4.81
CA ASN A 336 -15.33 5.81 -5.10
C ASN A 336 -16.47 4.92 -4.60
N TYR A 337 -17.41 5.47 -3.84
CA TYR A 337 -18.62 4.78 -3.41
C TYR A 337 -19.82 5.53 -3.94
N HIS A 338 -20.68 4.83 -4.67
CA HIS A 338 -21.93 5.38 -5.17
C HIS A 338 -23.09 4.49 -4.72
N ARG A 339 -24.13 5.09 -4.12
CA ARG A 339 -25.39 4.42 -3.78
C ARG A 339 -26.56 5.38 -3.99
N ASN A 340 -27.38 5.13 -5.01
CA ASN A 340 -28.53 5.95 -5.38
C ASN A 340 -28.12 7.44 -5.48
N ASN A 341 -28.76 8.32 -4.69
CA ASN A 341 -28.51 9.76 -4.70
C ASN A 341 -27.32 10.19 -3.83
N PHE A 342 -26.50 9.26 -3.32
CA PHE A 342 -25.41 9.52 -2.39
C PHE A 342 -24.08 9.00 -2.94
N SER A 343 -23.05 9.84 -2.96
CA SER A 343 -21.69 9.43 -3.29
C SER A 343 -20.68 9.85 -2.24
N VAL A 344 -19.71 8.95 -2.00
CA VAL A 344 -18.54 9.19 -1.15
C VAL A 344 -17.29 8.91 -1.95
N ASP A 345 -16.55 9.96 -2.29
CA ASP A 345 -15.27 9.85 -2.98
C ASP A 345 -14.14 10.04 -1.96
N ASN A 346 -13.31 9.00 -1.82
CA ASN A 346 -12.17 9.02 -0.92
C ASN A 346 -10.88 8.87 -1.72
N GLY A 347 -9.98 9.84 -1.62
CA GLY A 347 -8.65 9.81 -2.20
C GLY A 347 -7.59 9.77 -1.10
N PHE A 348 -6.64 8.84 -1.23
CA PHE A 348 -5.47 8.74 -0.35
C PHE A 348 -4.20 8.73 -1.18
N GLY A 349 -3.31 9.67 -0.96
CA GLY A 349 -1.98 9.74 -1.57
C GLY A 349 -0.91 9.79 -0.50
N THR A 350 0.12 8.97 -0.64
CA THR A 350 1.34 9.10 0.15
C THR A 350 2.50 9.40 -0.79
N LEU A 351 3.08 10.58 -0.63
CA LEU A 351 4.34 10.98 -1.26
C LEU A 351 5.47 10.70 -0.28
N GLN A 352 6.49 9.98 -0.72
CA GLN A 352 7.68 9.65 0.06
C GLN A 352 8.92 10.15 -0.65
N ILE A 353 9.73 10.95 0.03
CA ILE A 353 11.09 11.31 -0.40
C ILE A 353 12.06 10.57 0.51
N TYR A 354 13.08 9.93 -0.04
CA TYR A 354 13.98 9.11 0.76
C TYR A 354 15.43 9.15 0.26
N ALA A 355 16.36 8.98 1.19
CA ALA A 355 17.77 8.82 0.92
C ALA A 355 18.36 7.78 1.87
N GLY A 356 19.30 6.98 1.36
CA GLY A 356 19.88 5.91 2.15
C GLY A 356 21.12 5.30 1.54
N PHE A 357 21.69 4.35 2.27
CA PHE A 357 22.87 3.62 1.86
C PHE A 357 22.83 2.16 2.31
N ASN A 358 23.45 1.32 1.49
CA ASN A 358 23.63 -0.10 1.68
C ASN A 358 25.02 -0.39 2.25
N PHE A 359 25.11 -1.33 3.19
CA PHE A 359 26.35 -1.71 3.87
C PHE A 359 26.40 -3.20 4.20
N ASN A 360 27.58 -3.67 4.62
CA ASN A 360 27.93 -5.09 4.75
C ASN A 360 27.82 -5.86 3.41
N LEU A 361 28.90 -5.79 2.61
CA LEU A 361 29.00 -6.51 1.35
C LEU A 361 28.91 -8.03 1.58
N ARG A 362 28.04 -8.70 0.82
CA ARG A 362 27.85 -10.15 0.93
C ARG A 362 29.12 -10.90 0.59
N LYS A 363 29.33 -12.04 1.25
CA LYS A 363 30.54 -12.86 1.08
C LYS A 363 30.82 -13.23 -0.38
N GLU A 364 29.77 -13.51 -1.15
CA GLU A 364 29.84 -13.84 -2.58
C GLU A 364 30.40 -12.71 -3.47
N TYR A 365 30.29 -11.45 -3.05
CA TYR A 365 30.79 -10.28 -3.79
C TYR A 365 32.09 -9.72 -3.24
N ARG A 366 32.61 -10.28 -2.13
CA ARG A 366 33.93 -9.90 -1.61
C ARG A 366 34.98 -10.44 -2.57
N LYS A 367 35.93 -9.59 -2.99
CA LYS A 367 37.11 -10.06 -3.72
C LYS A 367 37.81 -11.11 -2.85
N LYS A 368 38.09 -12.29 -3.41
CA LYS A 368 39.04 -13.21 -2.78
C LYS A 368 40.38 -12.46 -2.74
N LYS A 369 40.91 -12.28 -1.53
CA LYS A 369 42.27 -11.76 -1.34
C LYS A 369 43.25 -12.83 -1.78
#